data_AF-A0A1F4DQ96-F1
#
_entry.id   AF-A0A1F4DQ96-F1
#
_cell.length_a   1.000
_cell.length_b   1.000
_cell.length_c   1.000
_cell.angle_alpha   90.00
_cell.angle_beta   90.00
_cell.angle_gamma   90.00
#
_symmetry.space_group_name_H-M   'P 1'
#
loop_
_entity.id
_entity.type
_entity.pdbx_description
1 polymer ?
#
loop_
_entity_poly.entity_id
_entity_poly.type
_entity_poly.pdbx_seq_one_letter_code
_entity_poly.pdbx_strand_id
1 'polypeptide(L)'
;MKEHDMEDKTKALIEKMEKERGFSQPWRNYLADRDPEFMELYHKTAMHVFHKNGALPLKFKEIISVCLDAFTFYERGFRIHVRNALKAGATEQEIVEALEVCTLMGIHNMSISLPALAEEVEKFKKEEK
;
A
#
# COMPACT_ATOMS: atom_id res chain seq x y z
N MET A 1 16.50 20.26 -19.84
CA MET A 1 15.21 20.87 -20.27
C MET A 1 15.19 22.33 -19.83
N LYS A 2 14.49 23.23 -20.54
CA LYS A 2 14.31 24.61 -20.05
C LYS A 2 13.34 24.59 -18.85
N GLU A 3 13.55 25.42 -17.83
CA GLU A 3 12.72 25.44 -16.59
C GLU A 3 11.21 25.54 -16.88
N HIS A 4 10.81 26.40 -17.81
CA HIS A 4 9.40 26.57 -18.20
C HIS A 4 8.76 25.30 -18.82
N ASP A 5 9.54 24.49 -19.54
CA ASP A 5 9.05 23.21 -20.12
C ASP A 5 8.92 22.12 -19.05
N MET A 6 9.65 22.24 -17.93
CA MET A 6 9.52 21.35 -16.77
C MET A 6 8.28 21.67 -15.94
N GLU A 7 8.00 22.96 -15.73
CA GLU A 7 6.83 23.41 -14.96
C GLU A 7 5.51 23.02 -15.63
N ASP A 8 5.39 23.21 -16.95
CA ASP A 8 4.19 22.84 -17.71
C ASP A 8 3.93 21.32 -17.69
N LYS A 9 4.98 20.50 -17.81
CA LYS A 9 4.86 19.04 -17.72
C LYS A 9 4.47 18.57 -16.32
N THR A 10 5.02 19.19 -15.29
CA THR A 10 4.73 18.88 -13.90
C THR A 10 3.25 19.13 -13.58
N LYS A 11 2.74 20.30 -13.97
CA LYS A 11 1.34 20.66 -13.77
C LYS A 11 0.40 19.69 -14.48
N ALA A 12 0.68 19.38 -15.74
CA ALA A 12 -0.10 18.41 -16.51
C ALA A 12 -0.08 17.00 -15.89
N LEU A 13 1.06 16.57 -15.32
CA LEU A 13 1.18 15.30 -14.63
C LEU A 13 0.32 15.26 -13.35
N ILE A 14 0.37 16.31 -12.52
CA ILE A 14 -0.45 16.41 -11.31
C ILE A 14 -1.94 16.37 -11.66
N GLU A 15 -2.39 17.18 -12.61
CA GLU A 15 -3.79 17.21 -13.06
C GLU A 15 -4.26 15.83 -13.56
N LYS A 16 -3.42 15.14 -14.33
CA LYS A 16 -3.69 13.77 -14.78
C LYS A 16 -3.84 12.81 -13.60
N MET A 17 -2.93 12.87 -12.63
CA MET A 17 -2.96 12.00 -11.45
C MET A 17 -4.22 12.24 -10.62
N GLU A 18 -4.63 13.50 -10.46
CA GLU A 18 -5.85 13.86 -9.73
C GLU A 18 -7.11 13.33 -10.39
N LYS A 19 -7.18 13.42 -11.72
CA LYS A 19 -8.29 12.89 -12.50
C LYS A 19 -8.39 11.35 -12.39
N GLU A 20 -7.26 10.66 -12.44
CA GLU A 20 -7.23 9.19 -12.49
C GLU A 20 -7.34 8.55 -11.09
N ARG A 21 -6.79 9.20 -10.05
CA ARG A 21 -6.66 8.60 -8.70
C ARG A 21 -7.35 9.39 -7.59
N GLY A 22 -8.00 10.51 -7.94
CA GLY A 22 -8.47 11.49 -6.97
C GLY A 22 -7.34 12.34 -6.39
N PHE A 23 -7.64 13.12 -5.37
CA PHE A 23 -6.73 14.11 -4.75
C PHE A 23 -5.25 13.69 -4.70
N SER A 24 -4.37 14.55 -5.26
CA SER A 24 -2.93 14.33 -5.25
C SER A 24 -2.37 14.65 -3.86
N GLN A 25 -1.62 13.70 -3.31
CA GLN A 25 -1.03 13.86 -1.99
C GLN A 25 0.12 14.89 -2.04
N PRO A 26 0.38 15.66 -0.97
CA PRO A 26 1.40 16.71 -0.97
C PRO A 26 2.79 16.25 -1.41
N TRP A 27 3.19 15.02 -1.02
CA TRP A 27 4.48 14.45 -1.41
C TRP A 27 4.58 14.19 -2.93
N ARG A 28 3.47 13.91 -3.61
CA ARG A 28 3.43 13.67 -5.05
C ARG A 28 3.65 14.97 -5.81
N ASN A 29 3.03 16.05 -5.36
CA ASN A 29 3.26 17.37 -5.94
C ASN A 29 4.72 17.79 -5.73
N TYR A 30 5.22 17.65 -4.50
CA TYR A 30 6.62 17.94 -4.17
C TYR A 30 7.64 17.15 -5.03
N LEU A 31 7.34 15.88 -5.30
CA LEU A 31 8.18 15.01 -6.13
C LEU A 31 8.02 15.33 -7.62
N ALA A 32 6.80 15.59 -8.09
CA ALA A 32 6.54 15.98 -9.48
C ALA A 32 7.32 17.26 -9.84
N ASP A 33 7.38 18.24 -8.94
CA ASP A 33 8.14 19.49 -9.14
C ASP A 33 9.65 19.27 -9.31
N ARG A 34 10.19 18.16 -8.81
CA ARG A 34 11.65 17.90 -8.74
C ARG A 34 12.10 16.83 -9.70
N ASP A 35 11.28 15.80 -9.88
CA ASP A 35 11.55 14.65 -10.72
C ASP A 35 10.24 14.16 -11.36
N PRO A 36 9.72 14.90 -12.35
CA PRO A 36 8.47 14.55 -13.01
C PRO A 36 8.58 13.27 -13.84
N GLU A 37 9.76 12.92 -14.34
CA GLU A 37 9.98 11.67 -15.07
C GLU A 37 9.77 10.47 -14.14
N PHE A 38 10.39 10.49 -12.95
CA PHE A 38 10.17 9.44 -11.96
C PHE A 38 8.73 9.41 -11.47
N MET A 39 8.12 10.57 -11.21
CA MET A 39 6.71 10.63 -10.78
C MET A 39 5.77 10.04 -11.85
N GLU A 40 6.04 10.30 -13.13
CA GLU A 40 5.27 9.70 -14.23
C GLU A 40 5.41 8.17 -14.27
N LEU A 41 6.64 7.66 -14.08
CA LEU A 41 6.90 6.21 -14.01
C LEU A 41 6.19 5.56 -12.82
N TYR A 42 6.26 6.17 -11.63
CA TYR A 42 5.54 5.71 -10.46
C TYR A 42 4.03 5.66 -10.72
N HIS A 43 3.48 6.73 -11.31
CA HIS A 43 2.05 6.81 -11.61
C HIS A 43 1.63 5.75 -12.62
N LYS A 44 2.37 5.59 -13.72
CA LYS A 44 2.15 4.52 -14.71
C LYS A 44 2.18 3.14 -14.08
N THR A 45 3.12 2.90 -13.16
CA THR A 45 3.22 1.62 -12.44
C THR A 45 1.98 1.37 -11.58
N ALA A 46 1.55 2.38 -10.80
CA ALA A 46 0.33 2.26 -10.00
C ALA A 46 -0.90 1.97 -10.89
N MET A 47 -1.07 2.73 -11.97
CA MET A 47 -2.19 2.54 -12.90
C MET A 47 -2.15 1.16 -13.57
N HIS A 48 -0.96 0.67 -13.92
CA HIS A 48 -0.78 -0.68 -14.47
C HIS A 48 -1.26 -1.74 -13.48
N VAL A 49 -0.81 -1.67 -12.22
CA VAL A 49 -1.16 -2.67 -11.19
C VAL A 49 -2.68 -2.75 -11.03
N PHE A 50 -3.37 -1.61 -10.88
CA PHE A 50 -4.82 -1.61 -10.63
C PHE A 50 -5.66 -1.84 -11.89
N HIS A 51 -5.34 -1.21 -13.02
CA HIS A 51 -6.23 -1.16 -14.18
C HIS A 51 -5.83 -2.06 -15.36
N LYS A 52 -4.67 -2.73 -15.31
CA LYS A 52 -4.38 -3.77 -16.29
C LYS A 52 -5.42 -4.89 -16.21
N ASN A 53 -5.99 -5.23 -17.36
CA ASN A 53 -6.77 -6.45 -17.54
C ASN A 53 -5.88 -7.66 -17.25
N GLY A 54 -6.32 -8.50 -16.32
CA GLY A 54 -5.58 -9.68 -15.88
C GLY A 54 -6.47 -10.63 -15.11
N ALA A 55 -5.87 -11.66 -14.53
CA ALA A 55 -6.60 -12.71 -13.84
C ALA A 55 -7.35 -12.21 -12.59
N LEU A 56 -6.88 -11.14 -11.96
CA LEU A 56 -7.47 -10.60 -10.74
C LEU A 56 -8.36 -9.38 -11.05
N PRO A 57 -9.68 -9.45 -10.77
CA PRO A 57 -10.57 -8.30 -10.84
C PRO A 57 -10.12 -7.14 -9.96
N LEU A 58 -10.45 -5.90 -10.35
CA LEU A 58 -10.10 -4.69 -9.59
C LEU A 58 -10.55 -4.77 -8.11
N LYS A 59 -11.76 -5.30 -7.87
CA LYS A 59 -12.29 -5.54 -6.52
C LYS A 59 -11.27 -6.20 -5.59
N PHE A 60 -10.67 -7.30 -6.04
CA PHE A 60 -9.73 -8.07 -5.22
C PHE A 60 -8.36 -7.40 -5.11
N LYS A 61 -7.92 -6.66 -6.13
CA LYS A 61 -6.69 -5.85 -6.03
C LYS A 61 -6.82 -4.80 -4.93
N GLU A 62 -7.97 -4.13 -4.86
CA GLU A 62 -8.26 -3.12 -3.83
C GLU A 62 -8.38 -3.76 -2.44
N ILE A 63 -9.07 -4.91 -2.30
CA ILE A 63 -9.14 -5.65 -1.03
C ILE A 63 -7.76 -6.07 -0.53
N ILE A 64 -6.87 -6.54 -1.42
CA ILE A 64 -5.48 -6.86 -1.05
C ILE A 64 -4.77 -5.60 -0.51
N SER A 65 -4.92 -4.45 -1.18
CA SER A 65 -4.35 -3.19 -0.70
C SER A 65 -4.92 -2.75 0.66
N VAL A 66 -6.22 -2.98 0.91
CA VAL A 66 -6.82 -2.77 2.25
C VAL A 66 -6.09 -3.59 3.32
N CYS A 67 -5.85 -4.88 3.07
CA CYS A 67 -5.15 -5.73 4.03
C CYS A 67 -3.69 -5.30 4.25
N LEU A 68 -2.97 -4.91 3.19
CA LEU A 68 -1.59 -4.43 3.28
C LEU A 68 -1.51 -3.12 4.10
N ASP A 69 -2.42 -2.19 3.87
CA ASP A 69 -2.46 -0.94 4.63
C ASP A 69 -2.88 -1.16 6.08
N ALA A 70 -3.79 -2.09 6.36
CA ALA A 70 -4.14 -2.48 7.72
C ALA A 70 -2.93 -3.09 8.46
N PHE A 71 -2.22 -4.02 7.81
CA PHE A 71 -1.05 -4.69 8.39
C PHE A 71 0.12 -3.74 8.66
N THR A 72 0.30 -2.74 7.80
CA THR A 72 1.35 -1.72 7.97
C THR A 72 0.90 -0.52 8.80
N PHE A 73 -0.30 -0.57 9.39
CA PHE A 73 -0.91 0.52 10.17
C PHE A 73 -1.00 1.85 9.40
N TYR A 74 -1.15 1.79 8.07
CA TYR A 74 -1.24 2.95 7.21
C TYR A 74 -2.69 3.36 6.96
N GLU A 75 -3.26 4.07 7.94
CA GLU A 75 -4.68 4.45 7.96
C GLU A 75 -5.14 5.26 6.75
N ARG A 76 -4.29 6.15 6.23
CA ARG A 76 -4.63 6.98 5.07
C ARG A 76 -4.80 6.13 3.80
N GLY A 77 -3.88 5.19 3.56
CA GLY A 77 -3.95 4.26 2.44
C GLY A 77 -5.19 3.38 2.56
N PHE A 78 -5.40 2.83 3.76
CA PHE A 78 -6.54 1.98 4.08
C PHE A 78 -7.86 2.63 3.67
N ARG A 79 -8.08 3.90 4.05
CA ARG A 79 -9.30 4.64 3.68
C ARG A 79 -9.47 4.82 2.17
N ILE A 80 -8.38 5.00 1.43
CA ILE A 80 -8.41 5.13 -0.04
C ILE A 80 -8.85 3.80 -0.66
N HIS A 81 -8.19 2.72 -0.27
CA HIS A 81 -8.42 1.41 -0.85
C HIS A 81 -9.77 0.81 -0.45
N VAL A 82 -10.28 1.08 0.76
CA VAL A 82 -11.67 0.73 1.13
C VAL A 82 -12.67 1.40 0.19
N ARG A 83 -12.56 2.71 -0.04
CA ARG A 83 -13.48 3.42 -0.96
C ARG A 83 -13.41 2.88 -2.38
N ASN A 84 -12.21 2.54 -2.84
CA ASN A 84 -12.04 2.00 -4.20
C ASN A 84 -12.58 0.57 -4.32
N ALA A 85 -12.37 -0.28 -3.31
CA ALA A 85 -12.94 -1.62 -3.26
C ALA A 85 -14.48 -1.57 -3.35
N LEU A 86 -15.12 -0.69 -2.56
CA LEU A 86 -16.57 -0.49 -2.60
C LEU A 86 -17.03 0.00 -3.98
N LYS A 87 -16.33 0.95 -4.60
CA LYS A 87 -16.61 1.41 -5.99
C LYS A 87 -16.45 0.29 -7.02
N ALA A 88 -15.56 -0.67 -6.77
CA ALA A 88 -15.34 -1.84 -7.61
C ALA A 88 -16.33 -2.99 -7.32
N GLY A 89 -17.31 -2.78 -6.45
CA GLY A 89 -18.37 -3.75 -6.12
C GLY A 89 -18.04 -4.69 -4.96
N ALA A 90 -17.06 -4.37 -4.11
CA ALA A 90 -16.88 -5.06 -2.85
C ALA A 90 -18.03 -4.77 -1.88
N THR A 91 -18.40 -5.78 -1.10
CA THR A 91 -19.29 -5.62 0.05
C THR A 91 -18.49 -5.30 1.31
N GLU A 92 -19.15 -4.74 2.32
CA GLU A 92 -18.57 -4.57 3.65
C GLU A 92 -18.12 -5.93 4.23
N GLN A 93 -18.93 -6.97 4.05
CA GLN A 93 -18.66 -8.32 4.54
C GLN A 93 -17.39 -8.92 3.91
N GLU A 94 -17.19 -8.76 2.60
CA GLU A 94 -15.95 -9.20 1.93
C GLU A 94 -14.71 -8.49 2.49
N ILE A 95 -14.83 -7.20 2.84
CA ILE A 95 -13.72 -6.43 3.42
C ILE A 95 -13.45 -6.88 4.86
N VAL A 96 -14.49 -7.09 5.67
CA VAL A 96 -14.36 -7.59 7.05
C VAL A 96 -13.71 -8.97 7.06
N GLU A 97 -14.19 -9.92 6.25
CA GLU A 97 -13.62 -11.27 6.16
C GLU A 97 -12.15 -11.23 5.69
N ALA A 98 -11.81 -10.36 4.73
CA ALA A 98 -10.42 -10.17 4.31
C ALA A 98 -9.52 -9.64 5.46
N LEU A 99 -10.05 -8.78 6.33
CA LEU A 99 -9.34 -8.30 7.51
C LEU A 99 -9.17 -9.38 8.58
N GLU A 100 -10.18 -10.24 8.77
CA GLU A 100 -10.07 -11.41 9.63
C GLU A 100 -8.92 -12.33 9.17
N VAL A 101 -8.87 -12.64 7.86
CA VAL A 101 -7.74 -13.38 7.26
C VAL A 101 -6.42 -12.66 7.49
N CYS A 102 -6.38 -11.33 7.36
CA CYS A 102 -5.17 -10.53 7.56
C CYS A 102 -4.60 -10.65 8.99
N THR A 103 -5.42 -10.92 10.01
CA THR A 103 -4.97 -11.10 11.39
C THR A 103 -4.01 -12.29 11.56
N LEU A 104 -4.08 -13.28 10.67
CA LEU A 104 -3.20 -14.44 10.70
C LEU A 104 -1.73 -14.06 10.51
N MET A 105 -1.43 -12.90 9.92
CA MET A 105 -0.05 -12.38 9.87
C MET A 105 0.57 -12.17 11.26
N GLY A 106 -0.24 -11.93 12.29
CA GLY A 106 0.23 -11.80 13.67
C GLY A 106 0.82 -13.10 14.24
N ILE A 107 0.40 -14.28 13.77
CA ILE A 107 0.91 -15.56 14.30
C ILE A 107 2.39 -15.76 14.01
N HIS A 108 2.92 -15.12 12.96
CA HIS A 108 4.34 -15.20 12.62
C HIS A 108 5.23 -14.65 13.73
N ASN A 109 4.74 -13.68 14.53
CA ASN A 109 5.43 -13.23 15.74
C ASN A 109 5.72 -14.40 16.70
N MET A 110 4.76 -15.30 16.91
CA MET A 110 4.95 -16.47 17.78
C MET A 110 5.98 -17.45 17.20
N SER A 111 5.98 -17.62 15.88
CA SER A 111 6.92 -18.54 15.19
C SER A 111 8.38 -18.12 15.35
N ILE A 112 8.66 -16.82 15.51
CA ILE A 112 10.02 -16.30 15.72
C ILE A 112 10.36 -16.13 17.21
N SER A 113 9.41 -15.66 18.02
CA SER A 113 9.68 -15.27 19.41
C SER A 113 9.76 -16.45 20.37
N LEU A 114 8.92 -17.47 20.21
CA LEU A 114 8.92 -18.61 21.13
C LEU A 114 10.21 -19.43 21.06
N PRO A 115 10.76 -19.77 19.87
CA PRO A 115 12.05 -20.46 19.80
C PRO A 115 13.19 -19.62 20.40
N ALA A 116 13.24 -18.31 20.11
CA ALA A 116 14.25 -17.41 20.67
C ALA A 116 14.15 -17.31 22.20
N LEU A 117 12.93 -17.18 22.74
CA LEU A 117 12.70 -17.20 24.19
C LEU A 117 13.17 -18.51 24.82
N ALA A 118 12.84 -19.65 24.21
CA ALA A 118 13.25 -20.95 24.71
C ALA A 118 14.78 -21.08 24.75
N GLU A 119 15.47 -20.58 23.72
CA GLU A 119 16.93 -20.56 23.66
C GLU A 119 17.54 -19.74 24.81
N GLU A 120 17.07 -18.52 25.03
CA GLU A 120 17.60 -17.64 26.08
C GLU A 120 17.32 -18.18 27.49
N VAL A 121 16.13 -18.76 27.72
CA VAL A 121 15.80 -19.42 28.99
C VAL A 121 16.72 -20.60 29.28
N GLU A 122 17.05 -21.42 28.28
CA GLU A 122 17.95 -22.56 28.46
C GLU A 122 19.42 -22.15 28.64
N LYS A 123 19.86 -21.04 28.03
CA LYS A 123 21.18 -20.44 28.31
C LYS A 123 21.26 -19.96 29.77
N PHE A 124 20.29 -19.18 30.21
CA PHE A 124 20.24 -18.64 31.57
C PHE A 124 20.31 -19.75 32.64
N LYS A 125 19.51 -20.82 32.48
CA LYS A 125 19.51 -21.96 33.41
C LYS A 125 20.85 -22.72 33.47
N LYS A 126 21.66 -22.68 32.41
CA LYS A 126 22.98 -23.34 32.38
C LYS A 126 24.06 -22.49 33.06
N GLU A 127 23.93 -21.17 33.00
CA GLU A 127 24.86 -20.22 33.64
C GLU A 127 24.64 -20.10 35.14
N GLU A 128 23.42 -20.37 35.64
CA GLU A 128 23.12 -20.41 37.08
C GLU A 128 23.51 -21.74 37.78
N LYS A 129 24.10 -22.69 37.06
CA LYS A 129 24.59 -23.98 37.60
C LYS A 129 26.12 -24.01 37.67
#